data_AF-A0A0D2EY55-F1
#
_entry.id   AF-A0A0D2EY55-F1
#
_cell.length_a   1.000
_cell.length_b   1.000
_cell.length_c   1.000
_cell.angle_alpha   90.00
_cell.angle_beta   90.00
_cell.angle_gamma   90.00
#
_symmetry.space_group_name_H-M   'P 1'
#
loop_
_entity.id
_entity.type
_entity.pdbx_description
1 polymer ?
#
loop_
_entity_poly.entity_id
_entity_poly.type
_entity_poly.pdbx_seq_one_letter_code
_entity_poly.pdbx_strand_id
1 'polypeptide(L)'
;MPTCANVGHFFTQNLGIKVVIPDYRLISHDATFPSGGQDLELVIDWIKANIDHDPSHPTTLFIMGNSAGGVHLATYLFASEFRGHRQKVLTGDTLGVKLGGVIFLSAPFHFDRATAERAKTLQAYFGDDVSNHSPLGLLRACKGDGSVSDLKGIPVMVLYGGLDPEDEILTSKNDFVKEWIGTDAVANDLTVLKMEGHNHISPVLGLGTGIFNEEAWGRQVVEFVIAAAGKQK
;
A
#
# COMPACT_ATOMS: atom_id res chain seq x y z
N MET A 1 -6.47 -2.81 -17.14
CA MET A 1 -7.34 -4.00 -16.96
C MET A 1 -8.75 -3.56 -16.53
N PRO A 2 -9.87 -4.14 -17.03
CA PRO A 2 -11.23 -3.79 -16.59
C PRO A 2 -11.57 -4.20 -15.14
N THR A 3 -10.63 -4.84 -14.42
CA THR A 3 -10.90 -5.65 -13.21
C THR A 3 -11.01 -4.86 -11.92
N CYS A 4 -10.73 -3.55 -11.91
CA CYS A 4 -10.74 -2.74 -10.69
C CYS A 4 -11.82 -1.64 -10.71
N ALA A 5 -12.60 -1.52 -11.78
CA ALA A 5 -13.66 -0.50 -11.87
C ALA A 5 -14.70 -0.68 -10.74
N ASN A 6 -14.98 -1.93 -10.36
CA ASN A 6 -15.82 -2.29 -9.21
C ASN A 6 -15.23 -1.81 -7.88
N VAL A 7 -13.91 -1.90 -7.70
CA VAL A 7 -13.21 -1.37 -6.51
C VAL A 7 -13.36 0.15 -6.42
N GLY A 8 -13.11 0.84 -7.54
CA GLY A 8 -13.31 2.29 -7.63
C GLY A 8 -14.73 2.71 -7.32
N HIS A 9 -15.71 2.04 -7.95
CA HIS A 9 -17.12 2.27 -7.71
C HIS A 9 -17.51 2.05 -6.24
N PHE A 10 -17.09 0.94 -5.64
CA PHE A 10 -17.40 0.60 -4.24
C PHE A 10 -16.92 1.70 -3.29
N PHE A 11 -15.66 2.13 -3.39
CA PHE A 11 -15.12 3.15 -2.50
C PHE A 11 -15.70 4.54 -2.77
N THR A 12 -15.92 4.92 -4.04
CA THR A 12 -16.62 6.19 -4.35
C THR A 12 -18.03 6.19 -3.76
N GLN A 13 -18.79 5.10 -3.88
CA GLN A 13 -20.15 5.02 -3.35
C GLN A 13 -20.19 5.05 -1.82
N ASN A 14 -19.27 4.37 -1.14
CA ASN A 14 -19.32 4.22 0.33
C ASN A 14 -18.59 5.35 1.09
N LEU A 15 -17.63 6.04 0.47
CA LEU A 15 -16.87 7.13 1.10
C LEU A 15 -17.17 8.51 0.50
N GLY A 16 -17.81 8.59 -0.67
CA GLY A 16 -18.03 9.87 -1.37
C GLY A 16 -16.72 10.52 -1.87
N ILE A 17 -15.69 9.72 -2.15
CA ILE A 17 -14.36 10.19 -2.56
C ILE A 17 -14.06 9.93 -4.03
N LYS A 18 -13.11 10.70 -4.56
CA LYS A 18 -12.47 10.43 -5.86
C LYS A 18 -11.51 9.25 -5.69
N VAL A 19 -11.62 8.24 -6.56
CA VAL A 19 -10.71 7.08 -6.57
C VAL A 19 -9.93 7.07 -7.87
N VAL A 20 -8.59 6.99 -7.76
CA VAL A 20 -7.68 6.88 -8.90
C VAL A 20 -7.14 5.46 -8.94
N ILE A 21 -7.29 4.80 -10.10
CA ILE A 21 -6.80 3.44 -10.34
C ILE A 21 -5.72 3.53 -11.41
N PRO A 22 -4.44 3.68 -11.02
CA PRO A 22 -3.35 3.73 -11.97
C PRO A 22 -2.92 2.33 -12.39
N ASP A 23 -2.34 2.22 -13.59
CA ASP A 23 -1.47 1.10 -13.95
C ASP A 23 -0.04 1.36 -13.42
N TYR A 24 0.80 0.33 -13.40
CA TYR A 24 2.23 0.41 -13.11
C TYR A 24 3.03 -0.36 -14.17
N ARG A 25 4.32 -0.04 -14.32
CA ARG A 25 5.21 -0.67 -15.29
C ARG A 25 5.37 -2.17 -14.97
N LEU A 26 5.27 -2.99 -16.01
CA LEU A 26 5.50 -4.43 -15.92
C LEU A 26 6.95 -4.77 -16.31
N ILE A 27 7.46 -5.91 -15.86
CA ILE A 27 8.82 -6.38 -16.23
C ILE A 27 8.97 -6.51 -17.76
N SER A 28 7.89 -6.83 -18.48
CA SER A 28 7.86 -6.85 -19.95
C SER A 28 8.04 -5.48 -20.61
N HIS A 29 7.96 -4.40 -19.83
CA HIS A 29 8.17 -3.01 -20.23
C HIS A 29 9.37 -2.41 -19.47
N ASP A 30 10.39 -3.24 -19.21
CA ASP A 30 11.65 -2.87 -18.54
C ASP A 30 11.50 -2.39 -17.08
N ALA A 31 10.44 -2.80 -16.38
CA ALA A 31 10.31 -2.52 -14.95
C ALA A 31 11.36 -3.29 -14.13
N THR A 32 12.26 -2.56 -13.48
CA THR A 32 13.17 -3.04 -12.45
C THR A 32 12.96 -2.27 -11.16
N PHE A 33 13.40 -2.78 -10.02
CA PHE A 33 13.45 -2.02 -8.78
C PHE A 33 14.26 -0.74 -9.03
N PRO A 34 13.76 0.45 -8.64
CA PRO A 34 12.57 0.74 -7.81
C PRO A 34 11.35 1.29 -8.60
N SER A 35 11.21 0.94 -9.89
CA SER A 35 10.21 1.49 -10.82
C SER A 35 8.78 1.56 -10.29
N GLY A 36 8.30 0.54 -9.57
CA GLY A 36 6.94 0.60 -9.01
C GLY A 36 6.76 1.72 -7.96
N GLY A 37 7.80 2.06 -7.20
CA GLY A 37 7.77 3.23 -6.31
C GLY A 37 7.77 4.55 -7.08
N GLN A 38 8.52 4.62 -8.19
CA GLN A 38 8.52 5.77 -9.10
C GLN A 38 7.15 5.95 -9.79
N ASP A 39 6.48 4.85 -10.13
CA ASP A 39 5.12 4.91 -10.70
C ASP A 39 4.14 5.51 -9.70
N LEU A 40 4.27 5.15 -8.42
CA LEU A 40 3.44 5.74 -7.38
C LEU A 40 3.75 7.23 -7.17
N GLU A 41 5.02 7.64 -7.22
CA GLU A 41 5.42 9.05 -7.21
C GLU A 41 4.75 9.82 -8.36
N LEU A 42 4.83 9.30 -9.60
CA LEU A 42 4.20 9.91 -10.77
C LEU A 42 2.67 10.02 -10.64
N VAL A 43 2.01 9.03 -10.05
CA VAL A 43 0.56 9.07 -9.79
C VAL A 43 0.22 10.16 -8.78
N ILE A 44 1.02 10.32 -7.72
CA ILE A 44 0.79 11.36 -6.71
C ILE A 44 0.96 12.76 -7.35
N ASP A 45 1.99 12.95 -8.16
CA ASP A 45 2.19 14.21 -8.89
C ASP A 45 1.09 14.45 -9.93
N TRP A 46 0.62 13.40 -10.61
CA TRP A 46 -0.53 13.51 -11.50
C TRP A 46 -1.80 13.95 -10.75
N ILE A 47 -2.07 13.37 -9.58
CA ILE A 47 -3.20 13.77 -8.72
C ILE A 47 -3.08 15.26 -8.36
N LYS A 48 -1.91 15.69 -7.88
CA LYS A 48 -1.64 17.08 -7.50
C LYS A 48 -1.86 18.08 -8.64
N ALA A 49 -1.63 17.67 -9.88
CA ALA A 49 -1.73 18.53 -11.05
C ALA A 49 -3.10 18.50 -11.75
N ASN A 50 -3.86 17.40 -11.60
CA ASN A 50 -5.04 17.15 -12.45
C ASN A 50 -6.36 16.98 -11.67
N ILE A 51 -6.31 16.84 -10.35
CA ILE A 51 -7.51 16.70 -9.54
C ILE A 51 -7.84 18.03 -8.88
N ASP A 52 -9.09 18.48 -8.97
CA ASP A 52 -9.50 19.70 -8.27
C ASP A 52 -9.29 19.55 -6.76
N HIS A 53 -8.55 20.51 -6.20
CA HIS A 53 -8.22 20.62 -4.79
C HIS A 53 -8.93 21.83 -4.17
N ASP A 54 -9.29 21.71 -2.89
CA ASP A 54 -9.72 22.86 -2.11
C ASP A 54 -8.50 23.75 -1.83
N PRO A 55 -8.48 25.03 -2.27
CA PRO A 55 -7.34 25.91 -2.01
C PRO A 55 -7.13 26.23 -0.52
N SER A 56 -8.12 25.95 0.33
CA SER A 56 -8.06 26.19 1.77
C SER A 56 -7.55 24.99 2.60
N HIS A 57 -7.59 23.77 2.04
CA HIS A 57 -7.18 22.56 2.76
C HIS A 57 -6.49 21.55 1.82
N PRO A 58 -5.37 20.94 2.25
CA PRO A 58 -4.75 19.88 1.46
C PRO A 58 -5.69 18.69 1.31
N THR A 59 -5.72 18.11 0.10
CA THR A 59 -6.50 16.90 -0.16
C THR A 59 -5.90 15.72 0.58
N THR A 60 -6.69 15.08 1.45
CA THR A 60 -6.23 13.89 2.19
C THR A 60 -6.14 12.69 1.25
N LEU A 61 -4.95 12.16 1.05
CA LEU A 61 -4.64 11.05 0.18
C LEU A 61 -4.55 9.74 0.98
N PHE A 62 -5.30 8.73 0.55
CA PHE A 62 -5.13 7.35 1.00
C PHE A 62 -4.59 6.51 -0.16
N ILE A 63 -3.62 5.65 0.10
CA ILE A 63 -3.03 4.78 -0.92
C ILE A 63 -3.25 3.32 -0.53
N MET A 64 -3.85 2.55 -1.41
CA MET A 64 -4.05 1.11 -1.23
C MET A 64 -3.27 0.34 -2.31
N GLY A 65 -2.42 -0.59 -1.87
CA GLY A 65 -1.67 -1.47 -2.75
C GLY A 65 -2.05 -2.93 -2.54
N ASN A 66 -2.55 -3.60 -3.59
CA ASN A 66 -2.85 -5.02 -3.56
C ASN A 66 -1.72 -5.87 -4.15
N SER A 67 -1.32 -6.95 -3.48
CA SER A 67 -0.29 -7.87 -3.98
C SER A 67 0.99 -7.13 -4.41
N ALA A 68 1.39 -7.21 -5.68
CA ALA A 68 2.50 -6.43 -6.24
C ALA A 68 2.34 -4.91 -6.07
N GLY A 69 1.12 -4.38 -6.12
CA GLY A 69 0.85 -2.97 -5.80
C GLY A 69 1.19 -2.63 -4.35
N GLY A 70 1.05 -3.58 -3.41
CA GLY A 70 1.51 -3.43 -2.03
C GLY A 70 3.03 -3.40 -1.90
N VAL A 71 3.74 -4.15 -2.76
CA VAL A 71 5.20 -4.08 -2.86
C VAL A 71 5.63 -2.69 -3.34
N HIS A 72 5.00 -2.16 -4.38
CA HIS A 72 5.30 -0.84 -4.94
C HIS A 72 4.99 0.29 -3.93
N LEU A 73 3.89 0.16 -3.19
CA LEU A 73 3.57 1.05 -2.08
C LEU A 73 4.66 1.04 -1.01
N ALA A 74 5.14 -0.14 -0.60
CA ALA A 74 6.23 -0.25 0.37
C ALA A 74 7.55 0.33 -0.19
N THR A 75 7.83 0.14 -1.47
CA THR A 75 8.99 0.74 -2.14
C THR A 75 8.98 2.26 -2.01
N TYR A 76 7.87 2.91 -2.37
CA TYR A 76 7.71 4.36 -2.21
C TYR A 76 7.77 4.81 -0.74
N LEU A 77 7.16 4.03 0.16
CA LEU A 77 7.03 4.39 1.56
C LEU A 77 8.35 4.31 2.33
N PHE A 78 9.23 3.36 1.99
CA PHE A 78 10.41 3.04 2.79
C PHE A 78 11.74 3.25 2.07
N ALA A 79 11.82 3.18 0.74
CA ALA A 79 13.09 3.40 0.06
C ALA A 79 13.55 4.86 0.21
N SER A 80 14.85 5.02 0.45
CA SER A 80 15.47 6.30 0.81
C SER A 80 15.40 7.34 -0.31
N GLU A 81 15.45 6.90 -1.56
CA GLU A 81 15.34 7.75 -2.75
C GLU A 81 14.02 8.52 -2.84
N PHE A 82 12.91 7.95 -2.35
CA PHE A 82 11.61 8.64 -2.33
C PHE A 82 11.42 9.53 -1.11
N ARG A 83 12.37 9.56 -0.15
CA ARG A 83 12.20 10.30 1.10
C ARG A 83 11.90 11.78 0.87
N GLY A 84 12.62 12.41 -0.06
CA GLY A 84 12.42 13.83 -0.38
C GLY A 84 11.03 14.14 -0.94
N HIS A 85 10.48 13.26 -1.80
CA HIS A 85 9.12 13.40 -2.30
C HIS A 85 8.08 13.09 -1.21
N ARG A 86 8.26 11.97 -0.49
CA ARG A 86 7.39 11.54 0.59
C ARG A 86 7.23 12.59 1.68
N GLN A 87 8.30 13.28 2.06
CA GLN A 87 8.25 14.40 3.03
C GLN A 87 7.28 15.51 2.62
N LYS A 88 7.24 15.89 1.32
CA LYS A 88 6.30 16.91 0.82
C LYS A 88 4.84 16.46 0.95
N VAL A 89 4.59 15.17 0.73
CA VAL A 89 3.26 14.56 0.84
C VAL A 89 2.87 14.34 2.32
N LEU A 90 3.82 14.13 3.22
CA LEU A 90 3.55 13.97 4.65
C LEU A 90 3.18 15.31 5.32
N THR A 91 3.89 16.38 5.00
CA THR A 91 3.65 17.71 5.60
C THR A 91 2.44 18.42 4.99
N GLY A 92 2.12 18.16 3.71
CA GLY A 92 1.09 18.88 2.97
C GLY A 92 1.48 20.33 2.62
N ASP A 93 2.75 20.69 2.79
CA ASP A 93 3.27 22.07 2.66
C ASP A 93 3.20 22.60 1.21
N THR A 94 3.14 21.68 0.23
CA THR A 94 2.73 22.01 -1.13
C THR A 94 1.24 21.72 -1.26
N LEU A 95 0.41 22.78 -1.29
CA LEU A 95 -1.06 22.90 -1.30
C LEU A 95 -1.95 21.86 -2.04
N GLY A 96 -1.42 20.77 -2.61
CA GLY A 96 -2.23 19.74 -3.26
C GLY A 96 -2.72 18.65 -2.31
N VAL A 97 -1.78 17.88 -1.72
CA VAL A 97 -2.09 16.59 -1.08
C VAL A 97 -1.34 16.36 0.22
N LYS A 98 -1.99 15.66 1.15
CA LYS A 98 -1.42 15.19 2.41
C LYS A 98 -1.71 13.70 2.60
N LEU A 99 -0.70 12.88 2.91
CA LEU A 99 -0.91 11.45 3.18
C LEU A 99 -1.75 11.26 4.46
N GLY A 100 -2.93 10.68 4.33
CA GLY A 100 -3.87 10.38 5.42
C GLY A 100 -3.82 8.93 5.90
N GLY A 101 -3.22 8.03 5.12
CA GLY A 101 -3.03 6.63 5.50
C GLY A 101 -2.66 5.74 4.33
N VAL A 102 -2.20 4.53 4.65
CA VAL A 102 -1.81 3.52 3.66
C VAL A 102 -2.44 2.16 3.99
N ILE A 103 -2.79 1.40 2.96
CA ILE A 103 -3.42 0.09 3.08
C ILE A 103 -2.64 -0.92 2.24
N PHE A 104 -2.04 -1.91 2.89
CA PHE A 104 -1.48 -3.10 2.26
C PHE A 104 -2.56 -4.18 2.20
N LEU A 105 -2.93 -4.62 1.00
CA LEU A 105 -3.97 -5.62 0.77
C LEU A 105 -3.35 -6.90 0.20
N SER A 106 -3.20 -7.94 1.02
CA SER A 106 -2.59 -9.22 0.63
C SER A 106 -1.24 -9.03 -0.07
N ALA A 107 -0.37 -8.19 0.50
CA ALA A 107 0.95 -7.91 -0.07
C ALA A 107 1.99 -8.97 0.38
N PRO A 108 2.87 -9.45 -0.51
CA PRO A 108 4.05 -10.19 -0.10
C PRO A 108 5.08 -9.21 0.46
N PHE A 109 5.44 -9.36 1.74
CA PHE A 109 6.37 -8.44 2.38
C PHE A 109 7.84 -8.85 2.28
N HIS A 110 8.10 -10.11 1.96
CA HIS A 110 9.41 -10.62 1.56
C HIS A 110 9.22 -11.95 0.82
N PHE A 111 10.30 -12.50 0.27
CA PHE A 111 10.24 -13.59 -0.70
C PHE A 111 11.08 -14.81 -0.31
N ASP A 112 11.46 -14.93 0.97
CA ASP A 112 12.37 -15.97 1.48
C ASP A 112 11.84 -17.39 1.28
N ARG A 113 10.52 -17.53 1.16
CA ARG A 113 9.83 -18.81 0.93
C ARG A 113 9.15 -18.86 -0.43
N ALA A 114 9.44 -17.91 -1.32
CA ALA A 114 8.82 -17.91 -2.65
C ALA A 114 9.12 -19.19 -3.41
N THR A 115 8.15 -19.64 -4.19
CA THR A 115 8.33 -20.84 -5.02
C THR A 115 9.44 -20.64 -6.05
N ALA A 116 10.10 -21.73 -6.45
CA ALA A 116 11.21 -21.68 -7.41
C ALA A 116 10.81 -21.05 -8.76
N GLU A 117 9.54 -21.18 -9.16
CA GLU A 117 9.00 -20.58 -10.38
C GLU A 117 9.05 -19.05 -10.35
N ARG A 118 9.00 -18.44 -9.16
CA ARG A 118 9.06 -16.98 -9.00
C ARG A 118 10.48 -16.42 -8.99
N ALA A 119 11.50 -17.25 -8.78
CA ALA A 119 12.89 -16.79 -8.62
C ALA A 119 13.35 -15.91 -9.80
N LYS A 120 13.03 -16.31 -11.04
CA LYS A 120 13.39 -15.55 -12.24
C LYS A 120 12.67 -14.19 -12.30
N THR A 121 11.39 -14.15 -11.97
CA THR A 121 10.59 -12.92 -11.94
C THR A 121 11.08 -11.97 -10.85
N LEU A 122 11.38 -12.51 -9.67
CA LEU A 122 11.92 -11.74 -8.55
C LEU A 122 13.29 -11.16 -8.88
N GLN A 123 14.20 -11.96 -9.46
CA GLN A 123 15.51 -11.47 -9.88
C GLN A 123 15.40 -10.44 -11.01
N ALA A 124 14.49 -10.63 -11.97
CA ALA A 124 14.29 -9.67 -13.06
C ALA A 124 13.84 -8.29 -12.56
N TYR A 125 13.00 -8.25 -11.51
CA TYR A 125 12.57 -6.99 -10.91
C TYR A 125 13.59 -6.46 -9.89
N PHE A 126 13.92 -7.22 -8.84
CA PHE A 126 14.73 -6.73 -7.72
C PHE A 126 16.25 -6.80 -7.94
N GLY A 127 16.71 -7.40 -9.04
CA GLY A 127 18.12 -7.70 -9.25
C GLY A 127 18.61 -8.78 -8.29
N ASP A 128 19.88 -8.67 -7.91
CA ASP A 128 20.54 -9.68 -7.05
C ASP A 128 20.20 -9.53 -5.56
N ASP A 129 19.56 -8.42 -5.14
CA ASP A 129 19.24 -8.14 -3.74
C ASP A 129 17.74 -8.15 -3.45
N VAL A 130 17.10 -9.29 -3.74
CA VAL A 130 15.66 -9.49 -3.52
C VAL A 130 15.26 -9.25 -2.05
N SER A 131 16.12 -9.66 -1.10
CA SER A 131 15.82 -9.55 0.32
C SER A 131 15.78 -8.09 0.79
N ASN A 132 16.79 -7.28 0.49
CA ASN A 132 16.83 -5.89 0.98
C ASN A 132 15.88 -4.98 0.20
N HIS A 133 15.58 -5.30 -1.06
CA HIS A 133 14.61 -4.54 -1.86
C HIS A 133 13.14 -4.98 -1.62
N SER A 134 12.91 -6.04 -0.85
CA SER A 134 11.56 -6.43 -0.42
C SER A 134 10.95 -5.42 0.58
N PRO A 135 9.61 -5.36 0.73
CA PRO A 135 8.98 -4.48 1.71
C PRO A 135 9.53 -4.56 3.15
N LEU A 136 9.82 -5.76 3.64
CA LEU A 136 10.42 -5.99 4.96
C LEU A 136 11.88 -5.53 5.01
N GLY A 137 12.66 -5.83 3.96
CA GLY A 137 14.04 -5.34 3.84
C GLY A 137 14.11 -3.81 3.86
N LEU A 138 13.22 -3.16 3.11
CA LEU A 138 13.12 -1.71 3.06
C LEU A 138 12.64 -1.11 4.39
N LEU A 139 11.66 -1.73 5.07
CA LEU A 139 11.25 -1.30 6.40
C LEU A 139 12.43 -1.35 7.38
N ARG A 140 13.24 -2.42 7.35
CA ARG A 140 14.44 -2.54 8.19
C ARG A 140 15.48 -1.48 7.87
N ALA A 141 15.71 -1.18 6.59
CA ALA A 141 16.61 -0.11 6.17
C ALA A 141 16.12 1.27 6.65
N CYS A 142 14.83 1.56 6.46
CA CYS A 142 14.15 2.79 6.90
C CYS A 142 14.14 2.94 8.42
N LYS A 143 14.13 1.83 9.16
CA LYS A 143 14.34 1.81 10.62
C LYS A 143 15.81 2.09 10.97
N GLY A 144 16.74 1.46 10.26
CA GLY A 144 18.18 1.59 10.50
C GLY A 144 18.71 3.01 10.30
N ASP A 145 18.14 3.77 9.37
CA ASP A 145 18.49 5.18 9.13
C ASP A 145 17.64 6.20 9.92
N GLY A 146 16.67 5.71 10.70
CA GLY A 146 15.76 6.51 11.53
C GLY A 146 14.64 7.23 10.78
N SER A 147 14.60 7.16 9.44
CA SER A 147 13.58 7.82 8.61
C SER A 147 12.18 7.21 8.77
N VAL A 148 12.05 6.03 9.37
CA VAL A 148 10.74 5.45 9.74
C VAL A 148 9.92 6.37 10.63
N SER A 149 10.58 7.23 11.43
CA SER A 149 9.93 8.22 12.29
C SER A 149 9.14 9.27 11.50
N ASP A 150 9.48 9.46 10.22
CA ASP A 150 8.75 10.34 9.31
C ASP A 150 7.29 9.88 9.10
N LEU A 151 7.01 8.59 9.34
CA LEU A 151 5.69 7.98 9.18
C LEU A 151 4.84 8.01 10.46
N LYS A 152 5.37 8.57 11.56
CA LYS A 152 4.67 8.63 12.83
C LYS A 152 3.32 9.34 12.69
N GLY A 153 2.25 8.69 13.17
CA GLY A 153 0.90 9.22 13.11
C GLY A 153 0.20 9.02 11.76
N ILE A 154 0.84 8.36 10.79
CA ILE A 154 0.20 7.94 9.53
C ILE A 154 -0.44 6.57 9.76
N PRO A 155 -1.78 6.47 9.75
CA PRO A 155 -2.46 5.19 9.89
C PRO A 155 -2.04 4.20 8.80
N VAL A 156 -1.68 3.00 9.22
CA VAL A 156 -1.30 1.89 8.33
C VAL A 156 -2.24 0.73 8.57
N MET A 157 -2.82 0.21 7.50
CA MET A 157 -3.63 -0.99 7.54
C MET A 157 -2.93 -2.12 6.79
N VAL A 158 -2.86 -3.30 7.39
CA VAL A 158 -2.47 -4.55 6.74
C VAL A 158 -3.68 -5.47 6.74
N LEU A 159 -4.23 -5.70 5.54
CA LEU A 159 -5.29 -6.66 5.28
C LEU A 159 -4.72 -7.91 4.62
N TYR A 160 -5.18 -9.07 5.03
CA TYR A 160 -4.80 -10.35 4.42
C TYR A 160 -6.01 -11.28 4.33
N GLY A 161 -6.05 -12.10 3.29
CA GLY A 161 -7.04 -13.13 3.08
C GLY A 161 -6.85 -14.29 4.04
N GLY A 162 -7.92 -14.84 4.58
CA GLY A 162 -7.85 -16.04 5.42
C GLY A 162 -7.32 -17.28 4.70
N LEU A 163 -7.34 -17.28 3.37
CA LEU A 163 -6.89 -18.34 2.49
C LEU A 163 -5.74 -17.87 1.57
N ASP A 164 -5.00 -16.84 1.99
CA ASP A 164 -3.78 -16.40 1.29
C ASP A 164 -2.68 -17.50 1.36
N PRO A 165 -1.77 -17.56 0.37
CA PRO A 165 -0.64 -18.49 0.40
C PRO A 165 0.26 -18.31 1.63
N GLU A 166 0.59 -19.42 2.29
CA GLU A 166 1.35 -19.40 3.53
C GLU A 166 2.81 -18.96 3.32
N ASP A 167 3.38 -19.36 2.18
CA ASP A 167 4.76 -19.16 1.78
C ASP A 167 5.08 -17.68 1.52
N GLU A 168 4.28 -17.03 0.68
CA GLU A 168 4.59 -15.69 0.19
C GLU A 168 3.81 -14.57 0.86
N ILE A 169 2.64 -14.86 1.42
CA ILE A 169 1.76 -13.82 1.98
C ILE A 169 1.63 -13.92 3.48
N LEU A 170 1.19 -15.06 4.04
CA LEU A 170 0.87 -15.12 5.46
C LEU A 170 2.11 -15.11 6.36
N THR A 171 3.14 -15.90 6.03
CA THR A 171 4.44 -15.84 6.75
C THR A 171 5.04 -14.45 6.62
N SER A 172 5.11 -13.91 5.40
CA SER A 172 5.80 -12.64 5.17
C SER A 172 5.09 -11.46 5.83
N LYS A 173 3.76 -11.45 5.84
CA LYS A 173 2.96 -10.51 6.60
C LYS A 173 3.22 -10.61 8.10
N ASN A 174 3.34 -11.81 8.67
CA ASN A 174 3.62 -11.95 10.10
C ASN A 174 4.98 -11.36 10.47
N ASP A 175 6.01 -11.60 9.65
CA ASP A 175 7.35 -11.06 9.87
C ASP A 175 7.39 -9.53 9.70
N PHE A 176 6.66 -8.99 8.72
CA PHE A 176 6.48 -7.54 8.56
C PHE A 176 5.76 -6.89 9.73
N VAL A 177 4.63 -7.46 10.16
CA VAL A 177 3.88 -6.96 11.32
C VAL A 177 4.76 -6.99 12.57
N LYS A 178 5.52 -8.06 12.78
CA LYS A 178 6.47 -8.17 13.90
C LYS A 178 7.54 -7.08 13.88
N GLU A 179 8.12 -6.80 12.71
CA GLU A 179 9.10 -5.71 12.55
C GLU A 179 8.48 -4.34 12.81
N TRP A 180 7.27 -4.10 12.30
CA TRP A 180 6.54 -2.85 12.48
C TRP A 180 6.22 -2.57 13.96
N ILE A 181 5.58 -3.52 14.65
CA ILE A 181 5.20 -3.34 16.06
C ILE A 181 6.43 -3.26 16.98
N GLY A 182 7.57 -3.83 16.56
CA GLY A 182 8.86 -3.68 17.22
C GLY A 182 9.56 -2.35 16.94
N THR A 183 8.87 -1.37 16.34
CA THR A 183 9.38 -0.05 16.01
C THR A 183 8.55 1.02 16.71
N ASP A 184 8.99 1.42 17.91
CA ASP A 184 8.27 2.32 18.83
C ASP A 184 7.71 3.58 18.17
N ALA A 185 8.43 4.16 17.21
CA ALA A 185 8.04 5.39 16.53
C ALA A 185 6.69 5.28 15.77
N VAL A 186 6.33 4.09 15.29
CA VAL A 186 5.16 3.84 14.43
C VAL A 186 4.27 2.69 14.91
N ALA A 187 4.63 2.01 16.00
CA ALA A 187 3.97 0.79 16.47
C ALA A 187 2.46 0.96 16.68
N ASN A 188 2.02 2.13 17.16
CA ASN A 188 0.62 2.42 17.48
C ASN A 188 -0.24 2.79 16.25
N ASP A 189 0.38 2.96 15.07
CA ASP A 189 -0.31 3.39 13.86
C ASP A 189 -0.80 2.22 12.99
N LEU A 190 -0.47 0.97 13.38
CA LEU A 190 -0.78 -0.24 12.62
C LEU A 190 -2.11 -0.87 13.04
N THR A 191 -2.96 -1.13 12.04
CA THR A 191 -4.16 -1.97 12.14
C THR A 191 -3.97 -3.21 11.27
N VAL A 192 -4.14 -4.40 11.83
CA VAL A 192 -4.02 -5.66 11.10
C VAL A 192 -5.35 -6.40 11.15
N LEU A 193 -5.99 -6.61 9.99
CA LEU A 193 -7.28 -7.28 9.89
C LEU A 193 -7.26 -8.43 8.88
N LYS A 194 -8.12 -9.41 9.12
CA LYS A 194 -8.31 -10.58 8.26
C LYS A 194 -9.57 -10.39 7.40
N MET A 195 -9.45 -10.74 6.13
CA MET A 195 -10.57 -10.88 5.20
C MET A 195 -11.04 -12.33 5.22
N GLU A 196 -12.12 -12.60 5.96
CA GLU A 196 -12.62 -13.96 6.13
C GLU A 196 -13.12 -14.54 4.80
N GLY A 197 -12.79 -15.80 4.51
CA GLY A 197 -13.21 -16.49 3.28
C GLY A 197 -12.49 -16.07 1.99
N HIS A 198 -11.64 -15.03 2.02
CA HIS A 198 -10.88 -14.59 0.85
C HIS A 198 -9.55 -15.32 0.68
N ASN A 199 -9.26 -15.75 -0.55
CA ASN A 199 -7.92 -16.10 -1.02
C ASN A 199 -7.20 -14.88 -1.61
N HIS A 200 -6.00 -15.06 -2.17
CA HIS A 200 -5.18 -13.97 -2.71
C HIS A 200 -5.83 -13.10 -3.80
N ILE A 201 -6.72 -13.68 -4.62
CA ILE A 201 -7.28 -13.03 -5.81
C ILE A 201 -8.68 -12.47 -5.55
N SER A 202 -9.45 -13.17 -4.74
CA SER A 202 -10.86 -12.89 -4.52
C SER A 202 -11.22 -11.49 -3.99
N PRO A 203 -10.41 -10.76 -3.19
CA PRO A 203 -10.83 -9.47 -2.62
C PRO A 203 -11.21 -8.46 -3.69
N VAL A 204 -10.36 -8.30 -4.71
CA VAL A 204 -10.59 -7.36 -5.82
C VAL A 204 -11.85 -7.72 -6.59
N LEU A 205 -12.18 -9.00 -6.73
CA LEU A 205 -13.38 -9.48 -7.42
C LEU A 205 -14.65 -9.42 -6.55
N GLY A 206 -14.49 -9.44 -5.23
CA GLY A 206 -15.60 -9.49 -4.26
C GLY A 206 -16.28 -8.15 -3.98
N LEU A 207 -15.74 -7.02 -4.46
CA LEU A 207 -16.40 -5.72 -4.32
C LEU A 207 -17.41 -5.47 -5.45
N GLY A 208 -18.55 -4.89 -5.09
CA GLY A 208 -19.60 -4.52 -6.04
C GLY A 208 -20.56 -5.67 -6.36
N THR A 209 -20.51 -6.77 -5.59
CA THR A 209 -21.43 -7.91 -5.75
C THR A 209 -22.71 -7.75 -4.94
N GLY A 210 -22.72 -6.83 -3.96
CA GLY A 210 -23.81 -6.68 -2.99
C GLY A 210 -23.91 -7.82 -1.97
N ILE A 211 -23.00 -8.80 -2.01
CA ILE A 211 -22.96 -9.91 -1.06
C ILE A 211 -22.13 -9.49 0.15
N PHE A 212 -22.77 -9.44 1.32
CA PHE A 212 -22.16 -8.91 2.55
C PHE A 212 -20.78 -9.51 2.86
N ASN A 213 -20.64 -10.84 2.77
CA ASN A 213 -19.39 -11.52 3.10
C ASN A 213 -18.25 -11.21 2.12
N GLU A 214 -18.56 -10.97 0.84
CA GLU A 214 -17.55 -10.64 -0.18
C GLU A 214 -17.11 -9.18 -0.08
N GLU A 215 -18.00 -8.30 0.38
CA GLU A 215 -17.75 -6.87 0.55
C GLU A 215 -17.28 -6.48 1.95
N ALA A 216 -17.26 -7.41 2.91
CA ALA A 216 -16.96 -7.14 4.31
C ALA A 216 -15.59 -6.48 4.49
N TRP A 217 -14.58 -6.91 3.74
CA TRP A 217 -13.25 -6.29 3.78
C TRP A 217 -13.26 -4.85 3.26
N GLY A 218 -14.06 -4.57 2.23
CA GLY A 218 -14.24 -3.21 1.70
C GLY A 218 -14.81 -2.29 2.78
N ARG A 219 -15.78 -2.79 3.56
CA ARG A 219 -16.33 -2.05 4.72
C ARG A 219 -15.29 -1.81 5.81
N GLN A 220 -14.41 -2.77 6.09
CA GLN A 220 -13.29 -2.58 7.02
C GLN A 220 -12.37 -1.44 6.55
N VAL A 221 -12.08 -1.36 5.25
CA VAL A 221 -11.30 -0.24 4.67
C VAL A 221 -12.06 1.08 4.78
N VAL A 222 -13.37 1.10 4.53
CA VAL A 222 -14.22 2.29 4.70
C VAL A 222 -14.16 2.81 6.13
N GLU A 223 -14.32 1.93 7.13
CA GLU A 223 -14.23 2.28 8.55
C GLU A 223 -12.84 2.82 8.92
N PHE A 224 -11.78 2.17 8.42
CA PHE A 224 -10.40 2.63 8.61
C PHE A 224 -10.18 4.05 8.05
N VAL A 225 -10.62 4.31 6.81
CA VAL A 225 -10.48 5.63 6.17
C VAL A 225 -11.26 6.71 6.92
N ILE A 226 -12.49 6.42 7.34
CA ILE A 226 -13.30 7.37 8.14
C ILE A 226 -12.61 7.69 9.46
N ALA A 227 -12.14 6.67 10.19
CA ALA A 227 -11.46 6.84 11.47
C ALA A 227 -10.14 7.63 11.31
N ALA A 228 -9.37 7.33 10.26
CA ALA A 228 -8.12 8.01 9.95
C ALA A 228 -8.36 9.49 9.59
N ALA A 229 -9.33 9.79 8.72
CA ALA A 229 -9.68 11.15 8.33
C ALA A 229 -10.20 11.98 9.51
N GLY A 230 -10.92 11.36 10.45
CA GLY A 230 -11.39 12.01 11.67
C GLY A 230 -10.28 12.47 12.62
N LYS A 231 -9.10 11.83 12.59
CA LYS A 231 -7.93 12.21 13.41
C LYS A 231 -7.11 13.36 12.82
N GLN A 232 -7.35 13.73 11.56
CA GLN A 232 -6.60 14.75 10.84
C GLN A 232 -7.24 16.15 10.89
N LYS A 233 -8.43 16.27 11.50
CA LYS A 233 -9.12 17.53 11.79
C LYS A 233 -8.72 18.05 13.16
#